data_AF-A0A1G0LK25-F1
#
_entry.id   AF-A0A1G0LK25-F1
#
_cell.length_a   1.000
_cell.length_b   1.000
_cell.length_c   1.000
_cell.angle_alpha   90.00
_cell.angle_beta   90.00
_cell.angle_gamma   90.00
#
_symmetry.space_group_name_H-M   'P 1'
#
loop_
_entity.id
_entity.type
_entity.pdbx_description
1 polymer ?
#
loop_
_entity_poly.entity_id
_entity_poly.type
_entity_poly.pdbx_seq_one_letter_code
_entity_poly.pdbx_strand_id
1 'polypeptide(L)'
;MPDTRENVMDAARWQQVKRVFQEALERPHEGRERYVSEAAAGDSSLEREVEALLAAHEDAGAFLASPTKGGATAAGDTDPAEVFARLQRALAGRYSIERELGRGGMAIVYLARDVALDRPVAVKLLPPHLAGDADPDQLLALDDAFRRLEQQDPEAADVVRLRFFAGLSVAETAHATGRSERTVKREWAFARAWLYDALRERGA
;
A
#
# COMPACT_ATOMS: atom_id res chain seq x y z
N MET A 1 18.90 -21.58 -10.16
CA MET A 1 19.29 -20.30 -10.80
C MET A 1 18.04 -19.45 -10.85
N PRO A 2 17.84 -18.47 -9.96
CA PRO A 2 16.84 -17.45 -10.21
C PRO A 2 17.50 -16.34 -11.03
N ASP A 3 17.00 -16.18 -12.25
CA ASP A 3 17.19 -15.00 -13.08
C ASP A 3 16.20 -13.95 -12.55
N THR A 4 16.69 -13.03 -11.71
CA THR A 4 15.91 -11.89 -11.24
C THR A 4 16.68 -10.64 -11.61
N ARG A 5 16.38 -10.06 -12.78
CA ARG A 5 16.54 -8.61 -12.96
C ARG A 5 15.47 -7.93 -12.11
N GLU A 6 15.67 -8.01 -10.80
CA GLU A 6 14.97 -7.24 -9.79
C GLU A 6 15.40 -5.81 -10.04
N ASN A 7 14.53 -5.04 -10.72
CA ASN A 7 14.76 -3.63 -11.00
C ASN A 7 14.63 -2.86 -9.67
N VAL A 8 15.61 -3.06 -8.80
CA VAL A 8 15.82 -2.29 -7.57
C VAL A 8 16.38 -0.97 -8.06
N MET A 9 15.53 0.05 -8.18
CA MET A 9 16.02 1.42 -8.23
C MET A 9 16.93 1.60 -7.02
N ASP A 10 18.16 2.06 -7.23
CA ASP A 10 19.00 2.40 -6.09
C ASP A 10 18.38 3.56 -5.30
N ALA A 11 18.80 3.73 -4.05
CA ALA A 11 18.23 4.74 -3.17
C ALA A 11 18.37 6.17 -3.72
N ALA A 12 19.44 6.46 -4.48
CA ALA A 12 19.65 7.78 -5.06
C ALA A 12 18.63 8.05 -6.17
N ARG A 13 18.40 7.06 -7.03
CA ARG A 13 17.40 7.11 -8.10
C ARG A 13 16.00 7.29 -7.54
N TRP A 14 15.63 6.51 -6.52
CA TRP A 14 14.34 6.63 -5.85
C TRP A 14 14.09 8.06 -5.35
N GLN A 15 15.06 8.62 -4.61
CA GLN A 15 14.94 9.98 -4.07
C GLN A 15 14.86 11.04 -5.17
N GLN A 16 15.59 10.85 -6.27
CA GLN A 16 15.53 11.74 -7.42
C GLN A 16 14.15 11.71 -8.09
N VAL A 17 13.62 10.53 -8.40
CA VAL A 17 12.28 10.35 -8.97
C VAL A 17 11.22 10.97 -8.07
N LYS A 18 11.23 10.63 -6.77
CA LYS A 18 10.30 11.14 -5.77
C LYS A 18 10.31 12.67 -5.70
N ARG A 19 11.50 13.27 -5.66
CA ARG A 19 11.67 14.72 -5.61
C ARG A 19 11.07 15.39 -6.85
N VAL A 20 11.45 14.94 -8.06
CA VAL A 20 10.96 15.53 -9.31
C VAL A 20 9.45 15.37 -9.43
N PHE A 21 8.91 14.18 -9.15
CA PHE A 21 7.46 13.94 -9.14
C PHE A 21 6.72 14.89 -8.18
N GLN A 22 7.16 14.99 -6.93
CA GLN A 22 6.49 15.80 -5.93
C GLN A 22 6.54 17.30 -6.27
N GLU A 23 7.66 17.79 -6.82
CA GLU A 23 7.78 19.17 -7.29
C GLU A 23 6.91 19.41 -8.55
N ALA A 24 6.78 18.43 -9.45
CA ALA A 24 5.88 18.52 -10.59
C ALA A 24 4.41 18.65 -10.16
N LEU A 25 3.98 17.93 -9.12
CA LEU A 25 2.62 18.04 -8.59
C LEU A 25 2.29 19.40 -7.98
N GLU A 26 3.28 20.17 -7.55
CA GLU A 26 3.09 21.55 -7.04
C GLU A 26 2.83 22.56 -8.18
N ARG A 27 2.92 22.12 -9.45
CA ARG A 27 2.69 22.94 -10.64
C ARG A 27 1.35 22.60 -11.33
N PRO A 28 0.76 23.56 -12.07
CA PRO A 28 -0.38 23.29 -12.94
C PRO A 28 -0.06 22.21 -13.96
N HIS A 29 -1.06 21.41 -14.36
CA HIS A 29 -0.92 20.29 -15.29
C HIS A 29 -0.11 20.65 -16.55
N GLU A 30 -0.43 21.77 -17.20
CA GLU A 30 0.22 22.25 -18.43
C GLU A 30 1.73 22.55 -18.28
N GLY A 31 2.21 22.79 -17.05
CA GLY A 31 3.62 23.11 -16.78
C GLY A 31 4.46 21.92 -16.32
N ARG A 32 3.86 20.74 -16.12
CA ARG A 32 4.54 19.59 -15.52
C ARG A 32 5.56 18.97 -16.47
N GLU A 33 5.16 18.70 -17.71
CA GLU A 33 6.01 18.09 -18.75
C GLU A 33 7.31 18.89 -18.93
N ARG A 34 7.18 20.20 -19.16
CA ARG A 34 8.34 21.10 -19.28
C ARG A 34 9.24 21.05 -18.05
N TYR A 35 8.67 21.07 -16.86
CA TYR A 35 9.45 21.00 -15.62
C TYR A 35 10.19 19.67 -15.47
N VAL A 36 9.54 18.54 -15.78
CA VAL A 36 10.17 17.21 -15.71
C VAL A 36 11.35 17.14 -16.67
N SER A 37 11.19 17.60 -17.91
CA SER A 37 12.27 17.61 -18.91
C SER A 37 13.46 18.48 -18.45
N GLU A 38 13.19 19.67 -17.93
CA GLU A 38 14.22 20.57 -17.37
C GLU A 38 14.93 19.94 -16.15
N ALA A 39 14.17 19.32 -15.24
CA ALA A 39 14.70 18.70 -14.02
C ALA A 39 15.46 17.39 -14.29
N ALA A 40 15.14 16.68 -15.37
CA ALA A 40 15.83 15.48 -15.80
C ALA A 40 17.18 15.77 -16.45
N ALA A 41 17.40 17.01 -16.94
CA ALA A 41 18.66 17.46 -17.53
C ALA A 41 19.22 16.51 -18.62
N GLY A 42 18.32 15.93 -19.44
CA GLY A 42 18.66 14.99 -20.51
C GLY A 42 18.64 13.51 -20.11
N ASP A 43 18.37 13.17 -18.84
CA ASP A 43 18.14 11.79 -18.42
C ASP A 43 16.75 11.29 -18.86
N SER A 44 16.70 10.73 -20.07
CA SER A 44 15.48 10.14 -20.65
C SER A 44 14.88 8.97 -19.86
N SER A 45 15.66 8.30 -18.99
CA SER A 45 15.08 7.28 -18.11
C SER A 45 14.33 7.95 -16.97
N LEU A 46 14.85 9.06 -16.43
CA LEU A 46 14.23 9.77 -15.31
C LEU A 46 12.94 10.45 -15.74
N GLU A 47 12.98 11.07 -16.92
CA GLU A 47 11.82 11.69 -17.56
C GLU A 47 10.69 10.65 -17.70
N ARG A 48 10.96 9.50 -18.32
CA ARG A 48 9.98 8.42 -18.48
C ARG A 48 9.45 7.88 -17.15
N GLU A 49 10.31 7.67 -16.16
CA GLU A 49 9.90 7.17 -14.84
C GLU A 49 8.97 8.16 -14.12
N VAL A 50 9.29 9.46 -14.16
CA VAL A 50 8.45 10.49 -13.53
C VAL A 50 7.15 10.69 -14.29
N GLU A 51 7.18 10.67 -15.62
CA GLU A 51 5.99 10.77 -16.47
C GLU A 51 5.04 9.58 -16.24
N ALA A 52 5.57 8.36 -16.14
CA ALA A 52 4.79 7.17 -15.81
C ALA A 52 4.09 7.34 -14.45
N LEU A 53 4.79 7.85 -13.43
CA LEU A 53 4.19 8.12 -12.12
C LEU A 53 3.15 9.24 -12.16
N LEU A 54 3.36 10.29 -12.95
CA LEU A 54 2.36 11.36 -13.13
C LEU A 54 1.09 10.84 -13.79
N ALA A 55 1.22 10.04 -14.85
CA ALA A 55 0.09 9.38 -15.50
C ALA A 55 -0.63 8.43 -14.52
N ALA A 56 0.12 7.59 -13.80
CA ALA A 56 -0.41 6.69 -12.78
C ALA A 56 -1.13 7.44 -11.65
N HIS A 57 -0.66 8.63 -11.25
CA HIS A 57 -1.31 9.46 -10.25
C HIS A 57 -2.71 9.93 -10.68
N GLU A 58 -2.85 10.27 -11.97
CA GLU A 58 -4.09 10.71 -12.58
C GLU A 58 -5.07 9.54 -12.77
N ASP A 59 -4.57 8.41 -13.27
CA ASP A 59 -5.34 7.19 -13.49
C ASP A 59 -5.77 6.51 -12.19
N ALA A 60 -5.00 6.65 -11.11
CA ALA A 60 -5.27 6.00 -9.84
C ALA A 60 -6.68 6.32 -9.31
N GLY A 61 -7.26 7.49 -9.57
CA GLY A 61 -8.63 7.81 -9.15
C GLY A 61 -8.91 7.48 -7.66
N ALA A 62 -9.82 6.53 -7.41
CA ALA A 62 -10.19 6.03 -6.08
C ALA A 62 -9.35 4.83 -5.58
N PHE A 63 -8.30 4.43 -6.30
CA PHE A 63 -7.35 3.39 -5.89
C PHE A 63 -6.74 3.74 -4.54
N LEU A 64 -6.75 2.76 -3.62
CA LEU A 64 -6.37 2.95 -2.22
C LEU A 64 -7.08 4.13 -1.53
N ALA A 65 -8.26 4.56 -2.01
CA ALA A 65 -9.02 5.60 -1.34
C ALA A 65 -9.27 5.16 0.10
N SER A 66 -8.82 5.99 1.04
CA SER A 66 -9.12 5.77 2.45
C SER A 66 -10.65 5.83 2.59
N PRO A 67 -11.30 4.85 3.24
CA PRO A 67 -12.66 5.04 3.68
C PRO A 67 -12.61 6.19 4.70
N THR A 68 -12.83 7.42 4.23
CA THR A 68 -13.08 8.55 5.11
C THR A 68 -14.11 8.07 6.11
N LYS A 69 -13.82 8.20 7.42
CA LYS A 69 -14.69 7.80 8.54
C LYS A 69 -16.00 8.63 8.53
N GLY A 70 -16.81 8.47 7.49
CA GLY A 70 -17.94 9.31 7.13
C GLY A 70 -18.72 8.63 6.01
N GLY A 71 -19.38 7.52 6.35
CA GLY A 71 -20.38 6.90 5.45
C GLY A 71 -20.25 5.39 5.22
N ALA A 72 -20.01 4.58 6.26
CA ALA A 72 -20.52 3.21 6.38
C ALA A 72 -20.25 2.73 7.82
N THR A 73 -21.21 2.06 8.42
CA THR A 73 -21.31 1.70 9.84
C THR A 73 -20.06 1.07 10.46
N ALA A 74 -19.64 1.64 11.59
CA ALA A 74 -18.87 1.07 12.72
C ALA A 74 -18.07 -0.22 12.46
N ALA A 75 -16.84 -0.08 11.96
CA ALA A 75 -15.79 -1.10 12.09
C ALA A 75 -14.78 -0.76 13.21
N GLY A 76 -15.19 0.08 14.16
CA GLY A 76 -14.40 0.52 15.32
C GLY A 76 -14.81 -0.07 16.67
N ASP A 77 -15.92 -0.82 16.73
CA ASP A 77 -16.53 -1.31 17.99
C ASP A 77 -16.73 -2.84 18.03
N THR A 78 -16.18 -3.61 17.08
CA THR A 78 -16.33 -5.08 17.13
C THR A 78 -15.40 -5.67 18.18
N ASP A 79 -15.98 -6.30 19.20
CA ASP A 79 -15.25 -7.02 20.24
C ASP A 79 -14.26 -8.01 19.59
N PRO A 80 -12.95 -7.96 19.91
CA PRO A 80 -11.96 -8.91 19.42
C PRO A 80 -12.38 -10.38 19.60
N ALA A 81 -13.12 -10.70 20.66
CA ALA A 81 -13.63 -12.04 20.90
C ALA A 81 -14.68 -12.48 19.85
N GLU A 82 -15.50 -11.54 19.38
CA GLU A 82 -16.53 -11.81 18.37
C GLU A 82 -15.92 -12.01 16.97
N VAL A 83 -14.91 -11.22 16.63
CA VAL A 83 -14.12 -11.42 15.40
C VAL A 83 -13.45 -12.80 15.41
N PHE A 84 -12.85 -13.18 16.54
CA PHE A 84 -12.20 -14.47 16.71
C PHE A 84 -13.19 -15.65 16.58
N ALA A 85 -14.35 -15.56 17.22
CA ALA A 85 -15.39 -16.59 17.15
C ALA A 85 -15.96 -16.74 15.73
N ARG A 86 -16.15 -15.63 15.02
CA ARG A 86 -16.58 -15.63 13.61
C ARG A 86 -15.54 -16.30 12.71
N LEU A 87 -14.27 -15.99 12.92
CA LEU A 87 -13.16 -16.59 12.18
C LEU A 87 -13.09 -18.12 12.39
N GLN A 88 -13.13 -18.56 13.65
CA GLN A 88 -13.12 -19.99 13.98
C GLN A 88 -14.25 -20.73 13.28
N ARG A 89 -15.45 -20.12 13.22
CA ARG A 89 -16.60 -20.71 12.52
C ARG A 89 -16.40 -20.76 11.01
N ALA A 90 -15.85 -19.71 10.41
CA ALA A 90 -15.66 -19.62 8.96
C ALA A 90 -14.60 -20.62 8.43
N LEU A 91 -13.60 -20.94 9.25
CA LEU A 91 -12.49 -21.84 8.88
C LEU A 91 -12.61 -23.26 9.45
N ALA A 92 -13.66 -23.51 10.23
CA ALA A 92 -13.92 -24.79 10.86
C ALA A 92 -13.90 -25.95 9.84
N GLY A 93 -13.35 -27.08 10.26
CA GLY A 93 -13.26 -28.31 9.44
C GLY A 93 -11.96 -28.42 8.62
N ARG A 94 -11.28 -27.31 8.31
CA ARG A 94 -9.96 -27.33 7.65
C ARG A 94 -8.85 -26.75 8.52
N TYR A 95 -9.14 -25.66 9.23
CA TYR A 95 -8.17 -25.05 10.13
C TYR A 95 -8.78 -24.88 11.52
N SER A 96 -7.99 -25.16 12.56
CA SER A 96 -8.32 -24.85 13.95
C SER A 96 -7.51 -23.65 14.39
N ILE A 97 -8.14 -22.49 14.55
CA ILE A 97 -7.46 -21.27 15.02
C ILE A 97 -7.12 -21.38 16.51
N GLU A 98 -5.85 -21.19 16.85
CA GLU A 98 -5.33 -21.33 18.22
C GLU A 98 -5.19 -19.97 18.92
N ARG A 99 -4.42 -19.04 18.34
CA ARG A 99 -4.16 -17.71 18.93
C ARG A 99 -3.70 -16.70 17.88
N GLU A 100 -3.85 -15.42 18.19
CA GLU A 100 -3.19 -14.35 17.42
C GLU A 100 -1.66 -14.47 17.58
N LEU A 101 -0.92 -14.45 16.47
CA LEU A 101 0.54 -14.39 16.44
C LEU A 101 1.03 -12.94 16.38
N GLY A 102 0.27 -12.07 15.72
CA GLY A 102 0.57 -10.65 15.67
C GLY A 102 -0.39 -9.89 14.77
N ARG A 103 -0.47 -8.58 15.01
CA ARG A 103 -1.24 -7.63 14.23
C ARG A 103 -0.31 -6.58 13.65
N GLY A 104 -0.39 -6.40 12.34
CA GLY A 104 0.31 -5.35 11.61
C GLY A 104 -0.66 -4.54 10.75
N GLY A 105 -0.13 -3.58 10.00
CA GLY A 105 -0.95 -2.75 9.12
C GLY A 105 -1.74 -3.55 8.08
N MET A 106 -1.14 -4.59 7.49
CA MET A 106 -1.77 -5.30 6.36
C MET A 106 -2.69 -6.45 6.74
N ALA A 107 -2.59 -6.96 7.97
CA ALA A 107 -3.33 -8.14 8.39
C ALA A 107 -3.21 -8.41 9.89
N ILE A 108 -4.11 -9.27 10.35
CA ILE A 108 -3.94 -10.02 11.60
C ILE A 108 -3.47 -11.42 11.23
N VAL A 109 -2.41 -11.90 11.87
CA VAL A 109 -1.86 -13.24 11.67
C VAL A 109 -2.26 -14.11 12.85
N TYR A 110 -2.89 -15.24 12.57
CA TYR A 110 -3.25 -16.24 13.57
C TYR A 110 -2.41 -17.50 13.39
N LEU A 111 -2.03 -18.11 14.50
CA LEU A 111 -1.60 -19.49 14.51
C LEU A 111 -2.84 -20.36 14.37
N ALA A 112 -2.81 -21.28 13.42
CA ALA A 112 -3.82 -22.30 13.27
C ALA A 112 -3.16 -23.68 13.10
N ARG A 113 -3.94 -24.73 13.32
CA ARG A 113 -3.58 -26.09 12.92
C ARG A 113 -4.35 -26.46 11.66
N ASP A 114 -3.64 -26.86 10.61
CA ASP A 114 -4.26 -27.52 9.47
C ASP A 114 -4.67 -28.93 9.91
N VAL A 115 -5.97 -29.20 9.89
CA VAL A 115 -6.54 -30.47 10.36
C VAL A 115 -6.21 -31.62 9.42
N ALA A 116 -6.10 -31.35 8.12
CA ALA A 116 -5.81 -32.39 7.13
C ALA A 116 -4.33 -32.78 7.13
N LEU A 117 -3.44 -31.81 7.39
CA LEU A 117 -1.98 -32.02 7.37
C LEU A 117 -1.37 -32.19 8.76
N ASP A 118 -2.17 -32.10 9.82
CA ASP A 118 -1.78 -32.11 11.23
C ASP A 118 -0.51 -31.30 11.55
N ARG A 119 -0.47 -30.05 11.08
CA ARG A 119 0.68 -29.17 11.29
C ARG A 119 0.27 -27.74 11.64
N PRO A 120 1.10 -27.00 12.40
CA PRO A 120 0.89 -25.58 12.62
C PRO A 120 1.08 -24.81 11.30
N VAL A 121 0.21 -23.84 11.06
CA VAL A 121 0.23 -22.91 9.92
C VAL A 121 -0.10 -21.49 10.41
N ALA A 122 0.36 -20.49 9.67
CA ALA A 122 -0.05 -19.11 9.88
C ALA A 122 -1.20 -18.76 8.93
N VAL A 123 -2.30 -18.22 9.47
CA VAL A 123 -3.44 -17.72 8.70
C VAL A 123 -3.43 -16.19 8.75
N LYS A 124 -3.25 -15.54 7.60
CA LYS A 124 -3.23 -14.08 7.46
C LYS A 124 -4.62 -13.59 7.06
N LEU A 125 -5.25 -12.76 7.88
CA LEU A 125 -6.54 -12.14 7.58
C LEU A 125 -6.36 -10.73 7.08
N LEU A 126 -6.85 -10.50 5.86
CA LEU A 126 -6.88 -9.18 5.25
C LEU A 126 -8.09 -8.38 5.76
N PRO A 127 -7.97 -7.06 5.93
CA PRO A 127 -9.08 -6.18 6.23
C PRO A 127 -10.26 -6.37 5.25
N PRO A 128 -11.52 -6.21 5.69
CA PRO A 128 -12.69 -6.43 4.83
C PRO A 128 -12.71 -5.57 3.55
N HIS A 129 -12.13 -4.38 3.59
CA HIS A 129 -12.03 -3.48 2.43
C HIS A 129 -11.02 -3.95 1.37
N LEU A 130 -10.15 -4.90 1.72
CA LEU A 130 -9.28 -5.62 0.78
C LEU A 130 -9.86 -6.98 0.38
N ALA A 131 -10.76 -7.55 1.17
CA ALA A 131 -11.29 -8.90 1.00
C ALA A 131 -12.64 -8.95 0.25
N GLY A 132 -13.00 -7.92 -0.52
CA GLY A 132 -14.20 -7.91 -1.37
C GLY A 132 -14.08 -8.89 -2.56
N ASP A 133 -14.65 -8.55 -3.72
CA ASP A 133 -14.46 -9.33 -4.97
C ASP A 133 -13.03 -9.22 -5.54
N ALA A 134 -12.04 -8.91 -4.70
CA ALA A 134 -10.67 -8.74 -5.10
C ALA A 134 -10.06 -10.09 -5.50
N ASP A 135 -9.44 -10.11 -6.67
CA ASP A 135 -8.70 -11.26 -7.16
C ASP A 135 -7.54 -11.60 -6.19
N PRO A 136 -7.43 -12.84 -5.70
CA PRO A 136 -6.33 -13.28 -4.84
C PRO A 136 -4.94 -12.92 -5.39
N ASP A 137 -4.76 -12.98 -6.72
CA ASP A 137 -3.47 -12.65 -7.34
C ASP A 137 -3.17 -11.15 -7.28
N GLN A 138 -4.21 -10.31 -7.42
CA GLN A 138 -4.07 -8.86 -7.23
C GLN A 138 -3.74 -8.50 -5.77
N LEU A 139 -4.31 -9.21 -4.80
CA LEU A 139 -4.01 -9.00 -3.38
C LEU A 139 -2.57 -9.38 -3.04
N LEU A 140 -2.07 -10.48 -3.61
CA LEU A 140 -0.66 -10.87 -3.47
C LEU A 140 0.27 -9.86 -4.14
N ALA A 141 -0.10 -9.37 -5.33
CA ALA A 141 0.66 -8.33 -6.03
C ALA A 141 0.72 -7.02 -5.23
N LEU A 142 -0.37 -6.63 -4.57
CA LEU A 142 -0.41 -5.44 -3.70
C LEU A 142 0.48 -5.63 -2.47
N ASP A 143 0.46 -6.80 -1.83
CA ASP A 143 1.31 -7.10 -0.67
C ASP A 143 2.80 -7.07 -1.05
N ASP A 144 3.16 -7.64 -2.21
CA ASP A 144 4.52 -7.59 -2.74
C ASP A 144 4.97 -6.16 -3.09
N ALA A 145 4.11 -5.38 -3.76
CA ALA A 145 4.39 -3.98 -4.07
C ALA A 145 4.57 -3.14 -2.80
N PHE A 146 3.69 -3.33 -1.81
CA PHE A 146 3.80 -2.63 -0.54
C PHE A 146 5.08 -3.00 0.24
N ARG A 147 5.47 -4.27 0.25
CA ARG A 147 6.75 -4.69 0.85
C ARG A 147 7.95 -4.03 0.19
N ARG A 148 7.93 -3.84 -1.13
CA ARG A 148 8.97 -3.09 -1.85
C ARG A 148 8.97 -1.61 -1.46
N LEU A 149 7.79 -1.00 -1.34
CA LEU A 149 7.68 0.38 -0.85
C LEU A 149 8.25 0.52 0.57
N GLU A 150 7.94 -0.40 1.49
CA GLU A 150 8.48 -0.40 2.86
C GLU A 150 10.01 -0.44 2.91
N GLN A 151 10.63 -1.16 1.98
CA GLN A 151 12.10 -1.29 1.91
C GLN A 151 12.76 -0.02 1.34
N GLN A 152 12.13 0.61 0.34
CA GLN A 152 12.71 1.77 -0.35
C GLN A 152 12.37 3.09 0.34
N ASP A 153 11.16 3.20 0.90
CA ASP A 153 10.61 4.42 1.46
C ASP A 153 9.70 4.13 2.67
N PRO A 154 10.30 3.89 3.85
CA PRO A 154 9.55 3.64 5.07
C PRO A 154 8.56 4.77 5.40
N GLU A 155 8.88 6.01 5.04
CA GLU A 155 8.03 7.17 5.34
C GLU A 155 6.73 7.15 4.52
N ALA A 156 6.86 6.92 3.21
CA ALA A 156 5.72 6.75 2.32
C ALA A 156 4.87 5.52 2.72
N ALA A 157 5.53 4.42 3.10
CA ALA A 157 4.86 3.21 3.56
C ALA A 157 4.06 3.42 4.85
N ASP A 158 4.60 4.16 5.83
CA ASP A 158 3.88 4.50 7.07
C ASP A 158 2.62 5.32 6.77
N VAL A 159 2.70 6.27 5.84
CA VAL A 159 1.54 7.07 5.41
C VAL A 159 0.47 6.17 4.79
N VAL A 160 0.83 5.24 3.92
CA VAL A 160 -0.12 4.26 3.37
C VAL A 160 -0.69 3.37 4.45
N ARG A 161 0.15 2.88 5.38
CA ARG A 161 -0.26 2.04 6.51
C ARG A 161 -1.36 2.72 7.34
N LEU A 162 -1.14 3.97 7.72
CA LEU A 162 -2.05 4.70 8.58
C LEU A 162 -3.32 5.13 7.85
N ARG A 163 -3.21 5.56 6.59
CA ARG A 163 -4.36 6.09 5.84
C ARG A 163 -5.26 5.00 5.29
N PHE A 164 -4.67 3.98 4.67
CA PHE A 164 -5.43 2.96 3.98
C PHE A 164 -5.87 1.86 4.96
N PHE A 165 -4.94 1.32 5.73
CA PHE A 165 -5.25 0.17 6.58
C PHE A 165 -5.84 0.55 7.94
N ALA A 166 -5.34 1.61 8.57
CA ALA A 166 -5.87 2.08 9.85
C ALA A 166 -7.00 3.12 9.71
N GLY A 167 -7.30 3.57 8.49
CA GLY A 167 -8.40 4.49 8.20
C GLY A 167 -8.23 5.90 8.78
N LEU A 168 -6.98 6.33 9.04
CA LEU A 168 -6.71 7.67 9.57
C LEU A 168 -6.86 8.75 8.48
N SER A 169 -7.43 9.88 8.89
CA SER A 169 -7.42 11.12 8.11
C SER A 169 -5.99 11.67 7.93
N VAL A 170 -5.83 12.69 7.07
CA VAL A 170 -4.53 13.34 6.87
C VAL A 170 -4.04 13.96 8.16
N ALA A 171 -4.91 14.62 8.91
CA ALA A 171 -4.58 15.28 10.18
C ALA A 171 -4.18 14.25 11.25
N GLU A 172 -4.93 13.15 11.42
CA GLU A 172 -4.57 12.07 12.35
C GLU A 172 -3.23 11.41 11.96
N THR A 173 -3.00 11.20 10.66
CA THR A 173 -1.74 10.63 10.15
C THR A 173 -0.56 11.56 10.40
N ALA A 174 -0.74 12.86 10.18
CA ALA A 174 0.27 13.89 10.44
C ALA A 174 0.65 13.92 11.93
N HIS A 175 -0.36 13.90 12.82
CA HIS A 175 -0.15 13.81 14.25
C HIS A 175 0.59 12.53 14.66
N ALA A 176 0.16 11.36 14.17
CA ALA A 176 0.75 10.07 14.51
C ALA A 176 2.20 9.91 14.02
N THR A 177 2.56 10.55 12.91
CA THR A 177 3.92 10.51 12.34
C THR A 177 4.82 11.66 12.79
N GLY A 178 4.29 12.65 13.52
CA GLY A 178 5.02 13.87 13.88
C GLY A 178 5.39 14.76 12.67
N ARG A 179 4.67 14.62 11.54
CA ARG A 179 4.92 15.33 10.28
C ARG A 179 3.83 16.36 9.99
N SER A 180 4.08 17.28 9.05
CA SER A 180 3.05 18.22 8.59
C SER A 180 2.02 17.54 7.69
N GLU A 181 0.78 18.04 7.66
CA GLU A 181 -0.25 17.56 6.71
C GLU A 181 0.20 17.68 5.25
N ARG A 182 0.98 18.73 4.92
CA ARG A 182 1.53 18.91 3.57
C ARG A 182 2.48 17.77 3.21
N THR A 183 3.35 17.37 4.15
CA THR A 183 4.24 16.22 3.99
C THR A 183 3.43 14.95 3.78
N VAL A 184 2.45 14.67 4.65
CA VAL A 184 1.58 13.50 4.51
C VAL A 184 0.87 13.46 3.16
N LYS A 185 0.35 14.59 2.66
CA LYS A 185 -0.29 14.67 1.34
C LYS A 185 0.68 14.34 0.20
N ARG A 186 1.92 14.85 0.25
CA ARG A 186 2.96 14.58 -0.75
C ARG A 186 3.42 13.12 -0.74
N GLU A 187 3.63 12.57 0.44
CA GLU A 187 3.95 11.15 0.63
C GLU A 187 2.83 10.24 0.13
N TRP A 188 1.58 10.57 0.48
CA TRP A 188 0.41 9.84 0.01
C TRP A 188 0.26 9.88 -1.51
N ALA A 189 0.47 11.04 -2.13
CA ALA A 189 0.36 11.20 -3.58
C ALA A 189 1.39 10.34 -4.33
N PHE A 190 2.64 10.34 -3.85
CA PHE A 190 3.72 9.54 -4.42
C PHE A 190 3.50 8.04 -4.21
N ALA A 191 3.22 7.62 -2.97
CA ALA A 191 3.01 6.21 -2.65
C ALA A 191 1.85 5.59 -3.45
N ARG A 192 0.74 6.32 -3.60
CA ARG A 192 -0.43 5.85 -4.36
C ARG A 192 -0.10 5.70 -5.85
N ALA A 193 0.57 6.68 -6.44
CA ALA A 193 0.98 6.63 -7.85
C ALA A 193 1.93 5.47 -8.12
N TRP A 194 2.93 5.31 -7.26
CA TRP A 194 3.92 4.24 -7.38
C TRP A 194 3.29 2.84 -7.19
N LEU A 195 2.41 2.66 -6.20
CA LEU A 195 1.71 1.38 -5.99
C LEU A 195 0.78 1.05 -7.17
N TYR A 196 0.11 2.05 -7.75
CA TYR A 196 -0.73 1.85 -8.91
C TYR A 196 0.08 1.40 -10.13
N ASP A 197 1.18 2.09 -10.41
CA ASP A 197 2.09 1.77 -11.52
C ASP A 197 2.69 0.37 -11.37
N ALA A 198 3.20 0.04 -10.18
CA ALA A 198 3.80 -1.27 -9.89
C ALA A 198 2.82 -2.45 -10.07
N LEU A 199 1.52 -2.24 -9.83
CA LEU A 199 0.48 -3.24 -10.07
C LEU A 199 0.13 -3.37 -11.54
N ARG A 200 0.18 -2.26 -12.28
CA ARG A 200 -0.11 -2.23 -13.72
C ARG A 200 0.96 -2.96 -14.53
N GLU A 201 2.23 -2.83 -14.15
CA GLU A 201 3.36 -3.52 -14.79
C GLU A 201 3.33 -5.05 -14.62
N ARG A 202 2.73 -5.55 -13.53
CA ARG A 202 2.59 -7.01 -13.29
C ARG A 202 1.34 -7.64 -13.90
N GLY A 203 0.34 -6.84 -14.25
CA GLY A 203 -0.90 -7.31 -14.88
C GLY A 203 -0.86 -7.36 -16.42
N ALA A 204 0.27 -6.98 -17.03
CA ALA A 204 0.50 -6.92 -18.47
C ALA A 204 1.20 -8.17 -19.02
#